data_AF-T0UQZ4-F1
#
_entry.id   AF-T0UQZ4-F1
#
_cell.length_a   1.000
_cell.length_b   1.000
_cell.length_c   1.000
_cell.angle_alpha   90.00
_cell.angle_beta   90.00
_cell.angle_gamma   90.00
#
_symmetry.space_group_name_H-M   'P 1'
#
loop_
_entity.id
_entity.type
_entity.pdbx_description
1 polymer ?
#
loop_
_entity_poly.entity_id
_entity_poly.type
_entity_poly.pdbx_seq_one_letter_code
_entity_poly.pdbx_strand_id
1 'polypeptide(L)' 'MEKNGFVELVTSDKDKRYKYVHLTDLGKKKAQDVEHFREAIHEQLLEGISKEDAETAFRVFHQIRKNLEKNKE' A
#
# COMPACT_ATOMS: atom_id res chain seq x y z
N MET A 1 8.26 1.07 -12.20
CA MET A 1 8.98 0.81 -10.94
C MET A 1 10.42 0.41 -11.19
N GLU A 2 10.69 -0.65 -11.97
CA GLU A 2 12.08 -1.06 -12.29
C GLU A 2 12.84 -0.01 -13.10
N LYS A 3 12.24 0.51 -14.19
CA LYS A 3 12.82 1.63 -14.98
C LYS A 3 13.09 2.91 -14.17
N ASN A 4 12.40 3.09 -13.04
CA ASN A 4 12.58 4.24 -12.16
C ASN A 4 13.62 3.97 -11.06
N GLY A 5 14.22 2.77 -11.05
CA GLY A 5 15.21 2.35 -10.07
C GLY A 5 14.65 2.05 -8.68
N PHE A 6 13.33 1.98 -8.48
CA PHE A 6 12.73 1.75 -7.17
C PHE A 6 12.63 0.27 -6.80
N VAL A 7 12.57 -0.60 -7.79
CA VAL A 7 12.54 -2.05 -7.58
C VAL A 7 13.50 -2.74 -8.52
N GLU A 8 13.95 -3.91 -8.11
CA GLU A 8 14.73 -4.83 -8.92
C GLU A 8 14.05 -6.20 -8.96
N LEU A 9 14.26 -6.95 -10.05
CA LEU A 9 13.77 -8.31 -10.21
C LEU A 9 14.89 -9.32 -9.94
N VAL A 10 14.75 -10.07 -8.85
CA VAL A 10 15.70 -11.11 -8.45
C VAL A 10 15.16 -12.48 -8.84
N THR A 11 15.88 -13.23 -9.66
CA THR A 11 15.47 -14.60 -10.06
C THR A 11 15.48 -15.51 -8.84
N SER A 12 14.49 -16.40 -8.71
CA SER A 12 14.46 -17.35 -7.62
C SER A 12 15.54 -18.42 -7.75
N ASP A 13 16.20 -18.73 -6.64
CA ASP A 13 17.20 -19.81 -6.55
C ASP A 13 16.57 -21.21 -6.67
N LYS A 14 15.26 -21.35 -6.37
CA LYS A 14 14.55 -22.64 -6.39
C LYS A 14 13.94 -22.95 -7.75
N ASP A 15 13.40 -21.95 -8.44
CA ASP A 15 12.82 -22.11 -9.78
C ASP A 15 13.00 -20.82 -10.59
N LYS A 16 13.87 -20.88 -11.61
CA LYS A 16 14.27 -19.73 -12.42
C LYS A 16 13.15 -19.09 -13.24
N ARG A 17 11.97 -19.73 -13.32
CA ARG A 17 10.78 -19.14 -13.95
C ARG A 17 10.13 -18.07 -13.08
N TYR A 18 10.44 -18.05 -11.78
CA TYR A 18 9.97 -17.03 -10.85
C TYR A 18 11.00 -15.93 -10.65
N LYS A 19 10.48 -14.72 -10.46
CA LYS A 19 11.25 -13.53 -10.05
C LYS A 19 10.58 -12.89 -8.84
N TYR A 20 11.40 -12.46 -7.90
CA TYR A 20 10.98 -11.66 -6.75
C TYR A 20 11.18 -10.18 -7.07
N VAL A 21 10.20 -9.36 -6.67
CA VAL A 21 10.32 -7.91 -6.75
C VAL A 21 10.88 -7.41 -5.42
N HIS A 22 12.06 -6.81 -5.43
CA HIS A 22 12.71 -6.27 -4.24
C HIS A 22 12.77 -4.75 -4.34
N LEU A 23 12.62 -4.05 -3.21
CA LEU A 23 12.92 -2.61 -3.17
C LEU A 23 14.44 -2.44 -3.21
N THR A 24 14.91 -1.61 -4.13
CA THR A 24 16.28 -1.10 -4.11
C THR A 24 16.46 -0.13 -2.94
N ASP A 25 17.68 0.28 -2.63
CA ASP A 25 17.90 1.29 -1.58
C ASP A 25 17.26 2.64 -1.93
N LEU A 26 17.23 3.01 -3.23
CA LEU A 26 16.46 4.17 -3.70
C LEU A 26 14.96 3.96 -3.46
N GLY A 27 14.43 2.77 -3.73
CA GLY A 27 13.05 2.40 -3.45
C GLY A 27 12.69 2.48 -1.97
N LYS A 28 13.56 1.99 -1.08
CA LYS A 28 13.37 2.07 0.38
C LYS A 28 13.34 3.51 0.86
N LYS A 29 14.29 4.34 0.43
CA LYS A 29 14.32 5.77 0.78
C LYS A 29 13.06 6.47 0.29
N LYS A 30 12.62 6.19 -0.94
CA LYS A 30 11.39 6.78 -1.48
C LYS A 30 10.14 6.31 -0.74
N ALA A 31 10.11 5.05 -0.28
CA ALA A 31 9.01 4.54 0.53
C ALA A 31 8.91 5.26 1.88
N GLN A 32 10.05 5.58 2.52
CA GLN A 32 10.08 6.39 3.74
C GLN A 32 9.53 7.81 3.50
N ASP A 33 9.92 8.47 2.41
CA ASP A 33 9.36 9.79 2.06
C ASP A 33 7.83 9.74 1.89
N VAL A 34 7.33 8.67 1.26
CA VAL A 34 5.89 8.45 1.05
C VAL A 34 5.17 8.18 2.37
N GLU A 35 5.81 7.47 3.31
CA GLU A 35 5.26 7.19 4.64
C GLU A 35 5.05 8.48 5.45
N HIS A 36 6.07 9.34 5.53
CA HIS A 36 5.96 10.63 6.20
C HIS A 36 4.89 11.54 5.58
N PHE A 37 4.82 11.57 4.24
CA PHE A 37 3.77 12.31 3.54
C PHE A 37 2.37 11.76 3.83
N ARG A 38 2.23 10.43 3.90
CA ARG A 38 0.97 9.77 4.24
C ARG A 38 0.50 10.15 5.64
N GLU A 39 1.40 10.17 6.61
CA GLU A 39 1.09 10.56 8.00
C GLU A 39 0.57 11.99 8.07
N ALA A 40 1.31 12.94 7.47
CA ALA A 40 0.92 14.34 7.44
C ALA A 40 -0.45 14.55 6.77
N ILE A 41 -0.72 13.83 5.67
CA ILE A 41 -2.02 13.88 5.01
C ILE A 41 -3.12 13.25 5.85
N HIS A 42 -2.87 12.11 6.50
CA HIS A 42 -3.88 11.48 7.35
C HIS A 42 -4.30 12.37 8.50
N GLU A 43 -3.36 13.06 9.14
CA GLU A 43 -3.68 14.02 10.21
C GLU A 43 -4.56 15.16 9.68
N GLN A 44 -4.23 15.75 8.54
CA GLN A 44 -5.01 16.82 7.94
C GLN A 44 -6.39 16.36 7.46
N LEU A 45 -6.49 15.19 6.82
CA LEU A 45 -7.75 14.68 6.28
C LEU A 45 -8.73 14.24 7.36
N LEU A 46 -8.22 13.82 8.52
CA LEU A 46 -9.04 13.35 9.64
C LEU A 46 -9.25 14.41 10.71
N GLU A 47 -8.77 15.64 10.51
CA GLU A 47 -8.98 16.74 11.44
C GLU A 47 -10.49 16.95 11.69
N GLY A 48 -10.88 16.97 12.97
CA GLY A 48 -12.28 17.12 13.38
C GLY A 48 -13.14 15.85 13.28
N ILE A 49 -12.58 14.72 12.84
CA ILE A 49 -13.26 13.42 12.84
C ILE A 49 -12.90 12.65 14.12
N SER A 50 -13.90 12.17 14.84
CA SER A 50 -13.68 11.32 16.01
C SER A 50 -13.06 9.99 15.60
N LYS A 51 -12.30 9.36 16.50
CA LYS A 51 -11.73 8.03 16.23
C LYS A 51 -12.83 7.00 15.96
N GLU A 52 -13.92 7.09 16.70
CA GLU A 52 -15.09 6.22 16.59
C GLU A 52 -15.76 6.33 15.22
N ASP A 53 -15.91 7.55 14.69
CA ASP A 53 -16.47 7.79 13.36
C ASP A 53 -15.55 7.27 12.26
N ALA A 54 -14.24 7.51 12.38
CA ALA A 54 -13.24 7.01 11.44
C ALA A 54 -13.23 5.47 11.39
N GLU A 55 -13.27 4.81 12.55
CA GLU A 55 -13.38 3.36 12.65
C GLU A 55 -14.69 2.83 12.05
N THR A 56 -15.80 3.55 12.28
CA THR A 56 -17.11 3.19 11.72
C THR A 56 -17.10 3.27 10.20
N ALA A 57 -16.61 4.39 9.64
CA ALA A 57 -16.45 4.56 8.20
C ALA A 57 -15.56 3.46 7.60
N PHE A 58 -14.42 3.16 8.24
CA PHE A 58 -13.53 2.10 7.80
C PHE A 58 -14.23 0.73 7.72
N ARG A 59 -15.00 0.35 8.76
CA ARG A 59 -15.77 -0.90 8.75
C ARG A 59 -16.78 -0.94 7.60
N VAL A 60 -17.48 0.17 7.35
CA VAL A 60 -18.46 0.27 6.24
C VAL A 60 -17.77 0.10 4.89
N PHE A 61 -16.70 0.86 4.61
CA PHE A 61 -15.97 0.76 3.34
C PHE A 61 -15.35 -0.63 3.13
N HIS A 62 -14.82 -1.24 4.18
CA HIS A 62 -14.30 -2.61 4.12
C HIS A 62 -15.38 -3.62 3.75
N GLN A 63 -16.60 -3.49 4.30
CA GLN A 63 -17.72 -4.36 3.97
C GLN A 63 -18.19 -4.14 2.52
N ILE A 64 -18.24 -2.90 2.04
CA ILE A 64 -18.56 -2.58 0.65
C ILE A 64 -17.57 -3.26 -0.29
N ARG A 65 -16.26 -3.15 -0.02
CA ARG A 65 -15.21 -3.81 -0.81
C ARG A 65 -15.42 -5.34 -0.86
N LYS A 66 -15.65 -5.97 0.29
CA LYS A 66 -15.91 -7.42 0.35
C LYS A 66 -17.13 -7.83 -0.49
N ASN A 67 -18.18 -7.03 -0.48
CA ASN A 67 -19.37 -7.32 -1.29
C ASN A 67 -19.08 -7.21 -2.79
N LEU A 68 -18.28 -6.21 -3.20
CA LEU A 68 -17.85 -6.06 -4.59
C LEU A 68 -16.97 -7.23 -5.04
N GLU A 69 -16.07 -7.72 -4.20
CA GLU A 69 -15.22 -8.88 -4.50
C GLU A 69 -16.04 -10.17 -4.67
N LYS A 70 -17.09 -10.35 -3.87
CA LYS A 70 -18.01 -11.50 -4.00
C LYS A 70 -18.83 -11.48 -5.30
N ASN A 71 -19.07 -10.30 -5.87
CA ASN A 71 -19.85 -10.13 -7.11
C ASN A 71 -18.98 -10.16 -8.38
N LYS A 72 -17.73 -10.62 -8.31
CA LYS A 72 -16.84 -10.76 -9.48
C LYS A 72 -16.91 -12.14 -10.17
N GLU A 73 -17.92 -12.94 -9.88
CA GLU A 73 -18.30 -14.14 -10.65
C GLU A 73 -19.29 -13.76 -11.77
#